data_AF-A0A5S3VU35-F1
#
_entry.id   AF-A0A5S3VU35-F1
#
_cell.length_a   1.000
_cell.length_b   1.000
_cell.length_c   1.000
_cell.angle_alpha   90.00
_cell.angle_beta   90.00
_cell.angle_gamma   90.00
#
_symmetry.space_group_name_H-M   'P 1'
#
loop_
_entity.id
_entity.type
_entity.pdbx_description
1 polymer ?
#
loop_
_entity_poly.entity_id
_entity_poly.type
_entity_poly.pdbx_seq_one_letter_code
_entity_poly.pdbx_strand_id
1 'polypeptide(L)'
;ALIATERLTVKNMTRSAKGTVEKNGKMVKQKAGLNREILNTAPTMTLNLLRYKAEEASSEFVEVPTKQVKPSQTCPDCGAKKKKSLADRWH
;
A
#
# COMPACT_ATOMS: atom_id res chain seq x y z
N ALA A 1 21.09 -6.38 7.78
CA ALA A 1 19.90 -7.14 7.29
C ALA A 1 19.17 -6.32 6.23
N LEU A 2 18.18 -6.89 5.53
CA LEU A 2 17.36 -6.15 4.55
C LEU A 2 15.92 -6.04 5.06
N ILE A 3 15.38 -4.83 5.05
CA ILE A 3 13.96 -4.54 5.28
C ILE A 3 13.39 -3.98 3.99
N ALA A 4 12.44 -4.71 3.38
CA ALA A 4 11.77 -4.28 2.15
C ALA A 4 10.28 -4.05 2.41
N THR A 5 9.78 -2.88 2.00
CA THR A 5 8.35 -2.53 2.11
C THR A 5 7.80 -2.11 0.76
N GLU A 6 6.47 -2.15 0.61
CA GLU A 6 5.84 -1.60 -0.58
C GLU A 6 5.96 -0.07 -0.61
N ARG A 7 6.19 0.51 -1.79
CA ARG A 7 6.07 1.96 -1.99
C ARG A 7 4.59 2.37 -1.97
N LEU A 8 4.10 2.74 -0.80
CA LEU A 8 2.72 3.16 -0.60
C LEU A 8 2.53 4.66 -0.86
N THR A 9 1.42 5.02 -1.48
CA THR A 9 1.01 6.44 -1.62
C THR A 9 -0.12 6.73 -0.64
N VAL A 10 0.21 6.76 0.66
CA VAL A 10 -0.77 6.86 1.76
C VAL A 10 -1.74 8.03 1.58
N LYS A 11 -1.24 9.19 1.11
CA LYS A 11 -2.09 10.35 0.76
C LYS A 11 -3.19 10.02 -0.24
N ASN A 12 -2.90 9.22 -1.26
CA ASN A 12 -3.88 8.78 -2.23
C ASN A 12 -4.82 7.72 -1.64
N MET A 13 -4.30 6.88 -0.75
CA MET A 13 -5.07 5.84 -0.06
C MET A 13 -6.08 6.44 0.93
N THR A 14 -5.83 7.60 1.53
CA THR A 14 -6.76 8.26 2.47
C THR A 14 -7.64 9.32 1.83
N ARG A 15 -7.60 9.48 0.50
CA ARG A 15 -8.44 10.45 -0.22
C ARG A 15 -9.92 10.13 -0.02
N SER A 16 -10.72 11.17 0.17
CA SER A 16 -12.18 11.06 0.29
C SER A 16 -12.81 10.55 -1.02
N ALA A 17 -13.86 9.75 -0.89
CA ALA A 17 -14.70 9.34 -2.02
C ALA A 17 -15.93 10.23 -2.20
N LYS A 18 -16.10 11.35 -1.47
CA LYS A 18 -17.32 12.18 -1.50
C LYS A 18 -17.67 12.72 -2.90
N GLY A 19 -16.68 12.95 -3.75
CA GLY A 19 -16.90 13.57 -5.07
C GLY A 19 -17.16 15.08 -4.97
N THR A 20 -17.77 15.65 -6.01
CA THR A 20 -18.17 17.07 -6.07
C THR A 20 -19.70 17.19 -5.97
N VAL A 21 -20.20 18.42 -5.89
CA VAL A 21 -21.66 18.69 -5.88
C VAL A 21 -22.31 18.20 -7.18
N GLU A 22 -21.67 18.43 -8.32
CA GLU A 22 -22.15 18.00 -9.64
C GLU A 22 -22.05 16.49 -9.86
N LYS A 23 -21.02 15.84 -9.28
CA LYS A 23 -20.78 14.40 -9.39
C LYS A 23 -20.52 13.81 -8.02
N ASN A 24 -21.63 13.43 -7.38
CA ASN A 24 -21.60 12.73 -6.09
C ASN A 24 -20.82 11.41 -6.20
N GLY A 25 -19.99 11.16 -5.20
CA GLY A 25 -19.20 9.94 -5.15
C GLY A 25 -19.96 8.74 -4.59
N LYS A 26 -19.44 7.55 -4.87
CA LYS A 26 -20.01 6.26 -4.46
C LYS A 26 -19.24 5.65 -3.30
N MET A 27 -19.90 4.81 -2.50
CA MET A 27 -19.30 4.11 -1.35
C MET A 27 -18.62 5.03 -0.32
N VAL A 28 -19.14 6.27 -0.17
CA VAL A 28 -18.52 7.31 0.69
C VAL A 28 -18.40 6.85 2.14
N LYS A 29 -19.45 6.25 2.71
CA LYS A 29 -19.46 5.73 4.09
C LYS A 29 -18.43 4.62 4.29
N GLN A 30 -18.36 3.65 3.37
CA GLN A 30 -17.35 2.58 3.42
C GLN A 30 -15.93 3.16 3.34
N LYS A 31 -15.69 4.08 2.40
CA LYS A 31 -14.38 4.71 2.23
C LYS A 31 -13.97 5.53 3.44
N ALA A 32 -14.90 6.26 4.06
CA ALA A 32 -14.64 7.02 5.28
C ALA A 32 -14.21 6.10 6.43
N GLY A 33 -14.89 4.95 6.60
CA GLY A 33 -14.49 3.93 7.57
C GLY A 33 -13.07 3.41 7.31
N LEU A 34 -12.78 3.00 6.08
CA LEU A 34 -11.44 2.54 5.70
C LEU A 34 -10.37 3.62 5.92
N ASN A 35 -10.65 4.88 5.57
CA ASN A 35 -9.72 5.99 5.77
C ASN A 35 -9.44 6.21 7.26
N ARG A 36 -10.45 6.08 8.14
CA ARG A 36 -10.27 6.18 9.59
C ARG A 36 -9.30 5.12 10.09
N GLU A 37 -9.46 3.86 9.68
CA GLU A 37 -8.57 2.78 10.11
C GLU A 37 -7.14 2.93 9.56
N ILE A 38 -6.99 3.41 8.31
CA ILE A 38 -5.66 3.72 7.75
C ILE A 38 -5.00 4.87 8.54
N LEU A 39 -5.74 5.90 8.93
CA LEU A 39 -5.19 7.01 9.71
C LEU A 39 -4.85 6.58 11.14
N ASN A 40 -5.68 5.73 11.77
CA ASN A 40 -5.44 5.18 13.10
C ASN A 40 -4.14 4.35 13.17
N THR A 41 -3.84 3.59 12.12
CA THR A 41 -2.60 2.79 12.05
C THR A 41 -1.35 3.60 11.71
N ALA A 42 -1.51 4.86 11.25
CA ALA A 42 -0.44 5.80 10.94
C ALA A 42 0.75 5.21 10.11
N PRO A 43 0.50 4.52 8.97
CA PRO A 43 1.52 3.76 8.25
C PRO A 43 2.71 4.61 7.79
N THR A 44 2.50 5.88 7.43
CA THR A 44 3.59 6.80 7.09
C THR A 44 4.58 6.96 8.25
N MET A 45 4.07 7.12 9.48
CA MET A 45 4.93 7.24 10.67
C MET A 45 5.66 5.93 10.93
N THR A 46 4.98 4.80 10.81
CA THR A 46 5.59 3.47 10.98
C THR A 46 6.72 3.24 9.98
N LEU A 47 6.54 3.58 8.70
CA LEU A 47 7.59 3.47 7.68
C LEU A 47 8.78 4.38 7.97
N ASN A 48 8.53 5.61 8.45
CA ASN A 48 9.60 6.53 8.84
C ASN A 48 10.41 5.99 10.02
N LEU A 49 9.74 5.44 11.03
CA LEU A 49 10.40 4.82 12.19
C LEU A 49 11.20 3.58 11.79
N LEU A 50 10.65 2.73 10.92
CA LEU A 50 11.37 1.56 10.39
C LEU A 50 12.62 1.97 9.62
N ARG A 51 12.53 3.00 8.77
CA ARG A 51 13.69 3.53 8.03
C ARG A 51 14.77 4.02 8.99
N TYR A 52 14.39 4.83 9.98
CA TYR A 52 15.31 5.34 11.00
C TYR A 52 15.98 4.21 11.79
N LYS A 53 15.20 3.21 12.23
CA LYS A 53 15.74 2.06 12.98
C LYS A 53 16.58 1.12 12.13
N ALA A 54 16.28 0.99 10.84
CA ALA A 54 17.11 0.23 9.92
C ALA A 54 18.50 0.88 9.79
N GLU A 55 18.55 2.21 9.64
CA GLU A 55 19.80 2.98 9.56
C GLU A 55 20.63 2.83 10.85
N GLU A 56 20.02 2.99 12.02
CA GLU A 56 20.67 2.78 13.32
C GLU A 56 21.28 1.37 13.45
N ALA A 57 20.57 0.36 12.93
CA ALA A 57 21.02 -1.03 12.92
C ALA A 57 21.94 -1.39 11.73
N SER A 58 22.45 -0.40 10.97
CA SER A 58 23.25 -0.61 9.76
C SER A 58 22.62 -1.62 8.77
N SER A 59 21.30 -1.57 8.65
CA SER A 59 20.49 -2.43 7.79
C SER A 59 19.96 -1.66 6.59
N GLU A 60 19.82 -2.36 5.47
CA GLU A 60 19.31 -1.78 4.23
C GLU A 60 17.78 -1.67 4.29
N PHE A 61 17.25 -0.51 3.89
CA PHE A 61 15.81 -0.26 3.81
C PHE A 61 15.41 0.09 2.38
N VAL A 62 14.51 -0.70 1.78
CA VAL A 62 14.13 -0.58 0.37
C VAL A 62 12.61 -0.47 0.20
N GLU A 63 12.18 0.55 -0.54
CA GLU A 63 10.78 0.69 -0.96
C GLU A 63 10.56 0.19 -2.39
N VAL A 64 9.80 -0.90 -2.51
CA VAL A 64 9.59 -1.62 -3.77
C VAL A 64 8.41 -1.02 -4.56
N PRO A 65 8.59 -0.62 -5.83
CA PRO A 65 7.53 -0.07 -6.66
C PRO A 65 6.59 -1.18 -7.18
N THR A 66 5.57 -1.53 -6.39
CA THR A 66 4.69 -2.69 -6.63
C THR A 66 3.93 -2.67 -7.96
N LYS A 67 3.68 -1.49 -8.53
CA LYS A 67 3.06 -1.35 -9.88
C LYS A 67 3.94 -1.89 -11.01
N GLN A 68 5.26 -1.84 -10.85
CA GLN A 68 6.24 -2.29 -11.85
C GLN A 68 6.57 -3.78 -11.64
N VAL A 69 6.90 -4.14 -10.40
CA VAL A 69 7.31 -5.52 -10.06
C VAL A 69 6.14 -6.49 -10.01
N LYS A 70 4.93 -6.03 -9.65
CA LYS A 70 3.68 -6.81 -9.57
C LYS A 70 3.82 -8.14 -8.79
N PRO A 71 4.26 -8.11 -7.52
CA PRO A 71 4.61 -9.32 -6.77
C PRO A 71 3.44 -10.29 -6.63
N SER A 72 2.23 -9.81 -6.34
CA SER A 72 1.03 -10.66 -6.22
C SER A 72 0.56 -11.31 -7.54
N GLN A 73 1.11 -10.87 -8.67
CA GLN A 73 0.80 -11.37 -10.01
C GLN A 73 1.99 -12.11 -10.65
N THR A 74 3.10 -12.24 -9.93
CA THR A 74 4.32 -12.89 -10.42
C THR A 74 4.49 -14.22 -9.70
N CYS A 75 4.66 -15.31 -10.45
CA CYS A 75 4.96 -16.61 -9.85
C CYS A 75 6.35 -16.59 -9.22
N PRO A 76 6.52 -16.94 -7.93
CA PRO A 76 7.83 -16.96 -7.30
C PRO A 76 8.75 -18.07 -7.84
N ASP A 77 8.16 -19.13 -8.40
CA ASP A 77 8.91 -20.28 -8.95
C ASP A 77 9.45 -19.98 -10.36
N CYS A 78 8.57 -19.56 -11.28
CA CYS A 78 8.92 -19.42 -12.70
C CYS A 78 8.98 -17.97 -13.21
N GLY A 79 8.67 -16.97 -12.38
CA GLY A 79 8.69 -15.55 -12.76
C GLY A 79 7.57 -15.11 -13.72
N ALA A 80 6.70 -16.03 -14.16
CA ALA A 80 5.60 -15.71 -15.07
C ALA A 80 4.60 -14.73 -14.44
N LYS A 81 4.20 -13.72 -15.20
CA LYS A 81 3.24 -12.69 -14.77
C LYS A 81 1.84 -12.98 -15.30
N LYS A 82 0.86 -13.18 -14.39
CA LYS A 82 -0.55 -13.37 -14.74
C LYS A 82 -1.44 -12.36 -14.03
N LYS A 83 -2.29 -11.66 -14.78
CA LYS A 83 -3.29 -10.76 -14.20
C LYS A 83 -4.28 -11.58 -13.37
N LYS A 84 -4.40 -11.22 -12.10
CA LYS A 84 -5.36 -11.79 -11.14
C LYS A 84 -6.52 -10.83 -10.89
N SER A 85 -7.75 -11.32 -10.86
CA SER A 85 -8.92 -10.56 -10.37
C SER A 85 -8.78 -10.30 -8.87
N LEU A 86 -9.70 -9.56 -8.25
CA LEU A 86 -9.68 -9.39 -6.79
C LEU A 86 -9.96 -10.71 -6.06
N ALA A 87 -10.82 -11.58 -6.62
CA ALA A 87 -11.15 -12.86 -6.02
C ALA A 87 -9.96 -13.85 -6.02
N ASP A 88 -9.07 -13.75 -7.02
CA ASP A 88 -7.91 -14.64 -7.16
C ASP A 88 -6.69 -14.19 -6.34
N ARG A 89 -6.76 -13.03 -5.70
CA ARG A 89 -5.66 -12.45 -4.91
C ARG A 89 -5.83 -12.88 -3.45
N TRP A 90 -5.37 -14.09 -3.14
CA TRP A 90 -5.20 -14.54 -1.76
C TRP A 90 -3.89 -13.95 -1.19
N HIS A 91 -3.94 -13.45 0.05
CA HIS A 91 -2.82 -12.89 0.80
C HIS A 91 -2.77 -13.58 2.16
#